data_AF-A0A7V9BGT3-F1
#
_entry.id   AF-A0A7V9BGT3-F1
#
_cell.length_a   1.000
_cell.length_b   1.000
_cell.length_c   1.000
_cell.angle_alpha   90.00
_cell.angle_beta   90.00
_cell.angle_gamma   90.00
#
_symmetry.space_group_name_H-M   'P 1'
#
loop_
_entity.id
_entity.type
_entity.pdbx_description
1 polymer ?
#
loop_
_entity_poly.entity_id
_entity_poly.type
_entity_poly.pdbx_seq_one_letter_code
_entity_poly.pdbx_strand_id
1 'polypeptide(L)' 'MTSPLYIVARTVLLDALDALGEQRDAVVLVGAQAIYLHTGDADIAVPAFTTDGDLVIDHHA' A
#
# COMPACT_ATOMS: atom_id res chain seq x y z
N MET A 1 17.23 9.43 0.12
CA MET A 1 16.77 8.96 1.45
C MET A 1 15.26 8.86 1.40
N THR A 2 14.69 7.74 1.83
CA THR A 2 13.24 7.54 1.85
C THR A 2 12.60 8.44 2.90
N SER A 3 11.50 9.11 2.56
CA SER A 3 10.80 10.03 3.47
C SER A 3 10.27 9.30 4.71
N PRO A 4 10.42 9.86 5.94
CA PRO A 4 9.85 9.28 7.16
C PRO A 4 8.34 9.06 7.07
N LEU A 5 7.63 9.97 6.39
CA LEU A 5 6.17 9.87 6.26
C LEU A 5 5.76 8.72 5.33
N TYR A 6 6.55 8.47 4.28
CA TYR A 6 6.33 7.30 3.42
C TYR A 6 6.56 5.99 4.17
N ILE A 7 7.59 5.94 5.02
CA ILE A 7 7.86 4.79 5.88
C ILE A 7 6.66 4.58 6.82
N VAL A 8 6.20 5.61 7.52
CA VAL A 8 5.05 5.52 8.43
C VAL A 8 3.79 5.07 7.70
N ALA A 9 3.47 5.65 6.54
CA ALA A 9 2.30 5.26 5.75
C ALA A 9 2.34 3.78 5.37
N ARG A 10 3.49 3.29 4.92
CA ARG A 10 3.66 1.87 4.56
C ARG A 10 3.63 0.95 5.78
N THR A 11 4.21 1.38 6.91
CA THR A 11 4.15 0.61 8.17
C THR A 11 2.71 0.46 8.64
N VAL A 12 1.95 1.56 8.72
CA VAL A 12 0.55 1.51 9.18
C VAL A 12 -0.34 0.69 8.25
N LEU A 13 -0.11 0.76 6.93
CA LEU A 13 -0.81 -0.11 5.97
C LEU A 13 -0.53 -1.60 6.24
N LEU A 14 0.73 -1.96 6.51
CA LEU A 14 1.09 -3.35 6.85
C LEU A 14 0.51 -3.77 8.20
N ASP A 15 0.54 -2.91 9.21
CA ASP A 15 -0.08 -3.15 10.52
C ASP A 15 -1.60 -3.38 10.36
N ALA A 16 -2.27 -2.62 9.49
CA ALA A 16 -3.69 -2.80 9.20
C ALA A 16 -3.98 -4.15 8.52
N LEU A 17 -3.18 -4.52 7.52
CA LEU A 17 -3.29 -5.83 6.86
C LEU A 17 -3.05 -6.97 7.87
N ASP A 18 -2.09 -6.83 8.78
CA ASP A 18 -1.83 -7.75 9.88
C ASP A 18 -2.99 -7.84 10.88
N ALA A 19 -3.58 -6.71 11.25
CA ALA A 19 -4.74 -6.67 12.13
C ALA A 19 -6.01 -7.31 11.54
N LEU A 20 -6.17 -7.32 10.21
CA LEU A 20 -7.32 -7.95 9.54
C LEU A 20 -7.36 -9.48 9.71
N GLY A 21 -6.22 -10.13 9.94
CA GLY A 21 -6.16 -11.60 10.08
C GLY A 21 -6.81 -12.32 8.89
N GLU A 22 -7.75 -13.24 9.15
CA GLU A 22 -8.49 -14.00 8.14
C GLU A 22 -9.34 -13.11 7.21
N GLN A 23 -9.72 -11.90 7.65
CA GLN A 23 -10.51 -10.97 6.83
C GLN A 23 -9.68 -10.31 5.72
N ARG A 24 -8.36 -10.50 5.73
CA ARG A 24 -7.46 -9.93 4.72
C ARG A 24 -7.79 -10.43 3.30
N ASP A 25 -8.33 -11.65 3.17
CA ASP A 25 -8.70 -12.20 1.87
C ASP A 25 -9.86 -11.45 1.20
N ALA A 26 -10.61 -10.66 1.98
CA ALA A 26 -11.71 -9.81 1.50
C ALA A 26 -11.30 -8.36 1.21
N VAL A 27 -10.01 -8.05 1.12
CA VAL A 27 -9.54 -6.70 0.75
C VAL A 27 -8.53 -6.71 -0.39
N VAL A 28 -8.57 -5.66 -1.21
CA VAL A 28 -7.61 -5.43 -2.30
C VAL A 28 -6.88 -4.13 -2.05
N LEU A 29 -5.54 -4.17 -2.15
CA LEU A 29 -4.72 -2.96 -2.13
C LEU A 29 -4.97 -2.14 -3.39
N VAL A 30 -5.31 -0.86 -3.21
CA VAL A 30 -5.54 0.08 -4.31
C VAL A 30 -4.74 1.36 -4.09
N GLY A 31 -4.94 2.36 -4.96
CA GLY A 31 -4.26 3.64 -4.86
C GLY A 31 -2.76 3.59 -5.18
N ALA A 32 -2.01 4.57 -4.67
CA ALA A 32 -0.61 4.77 -5.03
C ALA A 32 0.29 3.60 -4.62
N GLN A 33 0.06 2.99 -3.44
CA GLN A 33 0.82 1.83 -2.98
C GLN A 33 0.65 0.62 -3.91
N ALA A 34 -0.56 0.39 -4.45
CA ALA A 34 -0.79 -0.66 -5.44
C ALA A 34 -0.02 -0.40 -6.74
N ILE A 35 -0.03 0.85 -7.21
CA ILE A 35 0.70 1.25 -8.42
C ILE A 35 2.20 0.98 -8.23
N TYR A 36 2.79 1.49 -7.15
CA TYR A 36 4.22 1.32 -6.88
C TYR A 36 4.62 -0.15 -6.72
N LEU A 37 3.76 -0.98 -6.13
CA LEU A 37 3.97 -2.42 -6.04
C LEU A 37 4.06 -3.09 -7.42
N HIS A 38 3.22 -2.67 -8.38
CA HIS A 38 3.18 -3.25 -9.72
C HIS A 38 4.21 -2.67 -10.69
N THR A 39 4.56 -1.39 -10.55
CA THR A 39 5.51 -0.73 -11.46
C THR A 39 6.97 -0.97 -11.08
N GLY A 40 7.24 -1.38 -9.85
CA GLY A 40 8.61 -1.51 -9.33
C GLY A 40 9.38 -0.19 -9.37
N ASP A 41 10.71 -0.27 -9.41
CA ASP A 41 11.59 0.86 -9.76
C ASP A 41 11.48 1.14 -11.27
N ALA A 42 10.31 1.59 -11.71
CA ALA A 42 10.19 2.18 -13.03
C ALA A 42 11.18 3.35 -13.12
N ASP A 43 11.80 3.54 -14.29
CA ASP A 43 12.82 4.55 -14.58
C ASP A 43 12.19 5.96 -14.66
N ILE A 44 11.38 6.30 -13.66
CA ILE A 44 10.69 7.57 -13.50
C ILE A 44 11.61 8.46 -12.66
N ALA A 45 11.84 9.69 -13.13
CA ALA A 45 12.74 10.66 -12.49
C ALA A 45 12.31 11.09 -11.07
N VAL A 46 11.19 10.59 -10.55
CA VAL A 46 10.66 10.90 -9.22
C VAL A 46 10.49 9.59 -8.44
N PRO A 47 11.15 9.42 -7.29
CA PRO A 47 10.97 8.26 -6.42
C PRO A 47 9.51 8.10 -6.00
N ALA A 48 9.04 6.85 -5.92
CA ALA A 48 7.72 6.52 -5.38
C ALA A 48 7.52 7.18 -4.00
N PHE A 49 6.44 7.97 -3.87
CA PHE A 49 6.08 8.64 -2.63
C PHE A 49 4.56 8.75 -2.49
N THR A 50 4.04 8.36 -1.33
CA THR A 50 2.68 8.63 -0.87
C THR A 50 2.66 8.69 0.66
N THR A 51 1.64 9.31 1.24
CA THR A 51 1.50 9.52 2.69
C THR A 51 0.36 8.71 3.31
N ASP A 52 -0.30 7.89 2.49
CA ASP A 52 -1.47 7.09 2.81
C ASP A 52 -1.38 5.67 2.20
N GLY A 53 -2.43 4.89 2.42
CA GLY A 53 -2.65 3.59 1.82
C GLY A 53 -4.15 3.31 1.77
N ASP A 54 -4.63 2.82 0.63
CA ASP A 54 -6.04 2.59 0.37
C ASP A 54 -6.33 1.10 0.22
N LEU A 55 -7.40 0.64 0.86
CA LEU A 55 -7.94 -0.70 0.70
C LEU A 55 -9.38 -0.59 0.20
N VAL A 56 -9.75 -1.44 -0.76
CA VAL A 56 -11.15 -1.68 -1.13
C VAL A 56 -11.57 -3.04 -0.61
N ILE A 57 -12.83 -3.18 -0.17
CA ILE A 57 -13.40 -4.48 0.17
C ILE A 57 -13.78 -5.20 -1.11
N ASP A 58 -13.27 -6.41 -1.28
CA ASP A 58 -13.76 -7.32 -2.31
C ASP A 58 -15.04 -8.01 -1.81
N HIS A 59 -16.10 -7.85 -2.58
CA HIS A 59 -17.41 -8.42 -2.29
C HIS A 59 -17.65 -9.76 -3.03
N HIS A 60 -16.64 -10.22 -3.78
CA HIS A 60 -16.61 -11.50 -4.47
C HIS A 60 -15.76 -12.56 -3.78
N ALA A 61 -14.98 -12.19 -2.76
CA ALA A 61 -14.14 -13.09 -1.97
C ALA A 61 -14.95 -14.01 -1.04
#